data_AF-A0AAW6TS29-F1
#
_entry.id   AF-A0AAW6TS29-F1
#
_cell.length_a   1.000
_cell.length_b   1.000
_cell.length_c   1.000
_cell.angle_alpha   90.00
_cell.angle_beta   90.00
_cell.angle_gamma   90.00
#
_symmetry.space_group_name_H-M   'P 1'
#
loop_
_entity.id
_entity.type
_entity.pdbx_description
1 polymer ?
#
loop_
_entity_poly.entity_id
_entity_poly.type
_entity_poly.pdbx_seq_one_letter_code
_entity_poly.pdbx_strand_id
1 'polypeptide(L)'
;MDLFSAPVIASIITFTGTVIVAKISIQNNRKTSKENKKLIERTDLIEKRKVLEKKLNEFYIPLRYYLAQSKTLFKIFMKDKPNDFRTLTFLLDQECEYGEEKMRVILNQNDKALLKTIIDIGSKIETLIHEKSYLIGSDREFVDNYQPSEGYKHIPYDKDLTLINLLISHLVTIRMAFNCEIKGQVDKFEGFVFPNEINSKINSKIEELENTLISYESKILNLIS
;
A
#
# COMPACT_ATOMS: atom_id res chain seq x y z
N MET A 1 70.99 43.17 29.33
CA MET A 1 69.64 42.91 28.78
C MET A 1 69.33 41.46 29.07
N ASP A 2 68.73 41.17 30.21
CA ASP A 2 68.29 39.81 30.53
C ASP A 2 67.01 39.55 29.73
N LEU A 3 67.16 38.88 28.59
CA LEU A 3 66.03 38.43 27.79
C LEU A 3 65.30 37.31 28.55
N PHE A 4 64.28 37.71 29.32
CA PHE A 4 63.26 36.90 29.98
C PHE A 4 63.74 35.90 31.06
N SER A 5 63.04 35.89 32.19
CA SER A 5 63.26 34.89 33.24
C SER A 5 62.72 33.52 32.80
N ALA A 6 63.37 32.43 33.24
CA ALA A 6 62.95 31.06 32.92
C ALA A 6 61.44 30.77 33.16
N PRO A 7 60.78 31.33 34.20
CA PRO A 7 59.33 31.20 34.37
C PRO A 7 58.51 31.83 33.24
N VAL A 8 58.95 32.96 32.69
CA VAL A 8 58.26 33.63 31.58
C VAL A 8 58.35 32.77 30.31
N ILE A 9 59.53 32.23 30.00
CA ILE A 9 59.72 31.32 28.86
C ILE A 9 58.87 30.06 29.00
N ALA A 10 58.85 29.45 30.19
CA ALA A 10 58.01 28.28 30.48
C ALA A 10 56.51 28.58 30.27
N SER A 11 56.03 29.75 30.75
CA SER A 11 54.63 30.15 30.60
C SER A 11 54.21 30.34 29.14
N ILE A 12 55.10 30.88 28.28
CA ILE A 12 54.84 31.05 26.84
C ILE A 12 54.75 29.69 26.16
N ILE A 13 55.63 28.74 26.49
CA ILE A 13 55.61 27.38 25.96
C ILE A 13 54.31 26.64 26.38
N THR A 14 53.92 26.73 27.66
CA THR A 14 52.68 26.12 28.14
C THR A 14 51.43 26.73 27.49
N PHE A 15 51.38 28.05 27.34
CA PHE A 15 50.27 28.75 26.72
C PHE A 15 50.14 28.37 25.23
N THR A 16 51.23 28.43 24.48
CA THR A 16 51.25 28.04 23.06
C THR A 16 50.85 26.58 22.85
N GLY A 17 51.37 25.67 23.67
CA GLY A 17 50.97 24.25 23.67
C GLY A 17 49.47 24.07 23.90
N THR A 18 48.90 24.79 24.88
CA THR A 18 47.46 24.71 25.22
C THR A 18 46.57 25.25 24.09
N VAL A 19 46.95 26.35 23.45
CA VAL A 19 46.22 26.91 22.29
C VAL A 19 46.20 25.94 21.11
N ILE A 20 47.33 25.26 20.84
CA ILE A 20 47.42 24.26 19.76
C ILE A 20 46.49 23.08 20.04
N VAL A 21 46.55 22.51 21.26
CA VAL A 21 45.67 21.40 21.67
C VAL A 21 44.19 21.79 21.61
N ALA A 22 43.84 22.99 22.09
CA ALA A 22 42.47 23.50 22.02
C ALA A 22 41.99 23.64 20.57
N LYS A 23 42.82 24.16 19.67
CA LYS A 23 42.49 24.29 18.24
C LYS A 23 42.26 22.93 17.58
N ILE A 24 43.13 21.94 17.85
CA ILE A 24 42.97 20.56 17.37
C ILE A 24 41.68 19.94 17.92
N SER A 25 41.40 20.12 19.20
CA SER A 25 40.18 19.62 19.85
C SER A 25 38.91 20.21 19.22
N ILE A 26 38.88 21.54 18.98
CA ILE A 26 37.75 22.19 18.31
C ILE A 26 37.57 21.69 16.87
N GLN A 27 38.66 21.51 16.13
CA GLN A 27 38.61 20.99 14.76
C GLN A 27 38.09 19.55 14.73
N ASN A 28 38.59 18.68 15.61
CA ASN A 28 38.13 17.30 15.74
C ASN A 28 36.66 17.25 16.15
N ASN A 29 36.24 18.03 17.15
CA ASN A 29 34.85 18.05 17.61
C ASN A 29 33.89 18.55 16.50
N ARG A 30 34.30 19.55 15.71
CA ARG A 30 33.51 20.00 14.54
C ARG A 30 33.41 18.92 13.46
N LYS A 31 34.49 18.16 13.22
CA LYS A 31 34.49 17.04 12.27
C LYS A 31 33.56 15.93 12.77
N THR A 32 33.71 15.49 14.01
CA THR A 32 32.87 14.48 14.66
C THR A 32 31.40 14.90 14.70
N SER A 33 31.09 16.17 14.99
CA SER A 33 29.71 16.68 14.97
C SER A 33 29.08 16.59 13.58
N LYS A 34 29.83 16.89 12.51
CA LYS A 34 29.36 16.74 11.13
C LYS A 34 29.14 15.27 10.76
N GLU A 35 30.06 14.39 11.14
CA GLU A 35 29.94 12.94 10.92
C GLU A 35 28.74 12.35 11.67
N ASN A 36 28.54 12.74 12.93
CA ASN A 36 27.37 12.33 13.72
C ASN A 36 26.06 12.82 13.09
N LYS A 37 26.02 14.05 12.57
CA LYS A 37 24.83 14.55 11.86
C LYS A 37 24.51 13.71 10.61
N LYS A 38 25.52 13.42 9.78
CA LYS A 38 25.37 12.54 8.61
C LYS A 38 24.89 11.15 9.01
N LEU A 39 25.41 10.60 10.11
CA LEU A 39 25.02 9.28 10.62
C LEU A 39 23.54 9.26 11.06
N ILE A 40 23.10 10.28 11.81
CA ILE A 40 21.70 10.40 12.25
C ILE A 40 20.78 10.50 11.05
N GLU A 41 21.11 11.36 10.07
CA GLU A 41 20.32 11.53 8.85
C GLU A 41 20.24 10.23 8.04
N ARG A 42 21.37 9.51 7.92
CA ARG A 42 21.41 8.20 7.26
C ARG A 42 20.52 7.17 7.97
N THR A 43 20.58 7.10 9.29
CA THR A 43 19.76 6.15 10.07
C THR A 43 18.28 6.45 9.89
N ASP A 44 17.87 7.72 9.96
CA ASP A 44 16.48 8.15 9.70
C ASP A 44 16.01 7.77 8.28
N LEU A 45 16.85 7.97 7.26
CA LEU A 45 16.53 7.54 5.89
C LEU A 45 16.40 6.02 5.77
N ILE A 46 17.27 5.24 6.44
CA ILE A 46 17.18 3.78 6.44
C ILE A 46 15.89 3.31 7.12
N GLU A 47 15.50 3.92 8.24
CA GLU A 47 14.25 3.59 8.94
C GLU A 47 13.03 3.91 8.08
N LYS A 48 12.98 5.10 7.46
CA LYS A 48 11.91 5.47 6.53
C LYS A 48 11.84 4.51 5.34
N ARG A 49 12.98 4.13 4.76
CA ARG A 49 13.07 3.15 3.68
C ARG A 49 12.47 1.81 4.10
N LYS A 50 12.83 1.28 5.28
CA LYS A 50 12.28 0.02 5.81
C LYS A 50 10.76 0.07 5.96
N VAL A 51 10.19 1.19 6.40
CA VAL A 51 8.73 1.35 6.49
C VAL A 51 8.09 1.24 5.11
N LEU A 52 8.65 1.90 4.09
CA LEU A 52 8.13 1.83 2.72
C LEU A 52 8.29 0.43 2.11
N GLU A 53 9.44 -0.22 2.31
CA GLU A 53 9.66 -1.62 1.88
C GLU A 53 8.64 -2.55 2.51
N LYS A 54 8.34 -2.35 3.81
CA LYS A 54 7.31 -3.12 4.50
C LYS A 54 5.93 -2.91 3.89
N LYS A 55 5.52 -1.67 3.64
CA LYS A 55 4.25 -1.36 2.96
C LYS A 55 4.17 -2.03 1.59
N LEU A 56 5.23 -1.91 0.80
CA LEU A 56 5.28 -2.44 -0.56
C LEU A 56 5.19 -3.98 -0.57
N ASN A 57 6.06 -4.64 0.20
CA ASN A 57 6.23 -6.09 0.17
C ASN A 57 5.17 -6.84 0.97
N GLU A 58 4.71 -6.30 2.10
CA GLU A 58 3.74 -6.99 2.95
C GLU A 58 2.28 -6.68 2.60
N PHE A 59 2.00 -5.63 1.82
CA PHE A 59 0.63 -5.23 1.50
C PHE A 59 0.39 -5.06 0.00
N TYR A 60 1.02 -4.07 -0.64
CA TYR A 60 0.65 -3.67 -1.99
C TYR A 60 0.95 -4.73 -3.06
N ILE A 61 2.12 -5.37 -3.00
CA ILE A 61 2.49 -6.43 -3.95
C ILE A 61 1.59 -7.67 -3.78
N PRO A 62 1.39 -8.21 -2.57
CA PRO A 62 0.43 -9.32 -2.35
C PRO A 62 -0.99 -8.97 -2.81
N LEU A 63 -1.47 -7.76 -2.50
CA LEU A 63 -2.80 -7.31 -2.91
C LEU A 63 -2.92 -7.27 -4.43
N ARG A 64 -1.95 -6.66 -5.14
CA ARG A 64 -1.90 -6.66 -6.61
C ARG A 64 -1.93 -8.08 -7.18
N TYR A 65 -1.15 -9.00 -6.59
CA TYR A 65 -1.09 -10.39 -7.04
C TYR A 65 -2.46 -11.07 -6.94
N TYR A 66 -3.13 -10.99 -5.79
CA TYR A 66 -4.45 -11.59 -5.61
C TYR A 66 -5.52 -10.96 -6.50
N LEU A 67 -5.51 -9.63 -6.67
CA LEU A 67 -6.44 -8.94 -7.56
C LEU A 67 -6.25 -9.38 -9.02
N ALA A 68 -5.00 -9.49 -9.48
CA ALA A 68 -4.70 -9.95 -10.84
C ALA A 68 -5.12 -11.41 -11.07
N GLN A 69 -4.87 -12.28 -10.08
CA GLN A 69 -5.28 -13.69 -10.13
C GLN A 69 -6.81 -13.81 -10.20
N SER A 70 -7.52 -13.15 -9.29
CA SER A 70 -8.98 -13.11 -9.25
C SER A 70 -9.57 -12.60 -10.56
N LYS A 71 -9.06 -11.48 -11.08
CA LYS A 71 -9.47 -10.91 -12.38
C LYS A 71 -9.28 -11.89 -13.55
N THR A 72 -8.19 -12.64 -13.55
CA THR A 72 -7.90 -13.62 -14.61
C THR A 72 -8.88 -14.79 -14.57
N LEU A 73 -9.11 -15.35 -13.39
CA LEU A 73 -10.09 -16.43 -13.21
C LEU A 73 -11.51 -15.97 -13.53
N PHE A 74 -11.86 -14.74 -13.13
CA PHE A 74 -13.17 -14.15 -13.43
C PHE A 74 -13.39 -13.99 -14.93
N LYS A 75 -12.38 -13.56 -15.69
CA LYS A 75 -12.47 -13.49 -17.17
C LYS A 75 -12.75 -14.86 -17.79
N ILE A 76 -12.13 -15.92 -17.27
CA ILE A 76 -12.35 -17.29 -17.75
C ILE A 76 -13.78 -17.73 -17.43
N PHE A 77 -14.23 -17.50 -16.19
CA PHE A 77 -15.59 -17.81 -15.74
C PHE A 77 -16.68 -17.10 -16.57
N MET A 78 -16.43 -15.86 -16.99
CA MET A 78 -17.37 -15.04 -17.77
C MET A 78 -17.43 -15.38 -19.26
N LYS A 79 -16.50 -16.18 -19.81
CA LYS A 79 -16.31 -16.33 -21.26
C LYS A 79 -17.56 -16.79 -22.03
N ASP A 80 -18.36 -17.66 -21.42
CA ASP A 80 -19.54 -18.27 -22.04
C ASP A 80 -20.84 -17.83 -21.33
N LYS A 81 -20.83 -16.64 -20.72
CA LYS A 81 -21.97 -16.09 -19.98
C LYS A 81 -22.58 -14.90 -20.75
N PRO A 82 -23.89 -14.64 -20.61
CA PRO A 82 -24.53 -13.47 -21.20
C PRO A 82 -23.82 -12.15 -20.82
N ASN A 83 -23.85 -11.14 -21.69
CA ASN A 83 -23.13 -9.86 -21.45
C ASN A 83 -23.65 -9.10 -20.22
N ASP A 84 -24.94 -9.25 -19.93
CA ASP A 84 -25.64 -8.71 -18.78
C ASP A 84 -25.53 -9.62 -17.53
N PHE A 85 -24.87 -10.78 -17.64
CA PHE A 85 -24.66 -11.66 -16.49
C PHE A 85 -23.89 -10.93 -15.37
N ARG A 86 -24.44 -11.02 -14.16
CA ARG A 86 -23.83 -10.47 -12.94
C ARG A 86 -23.78 -11.57 -11.89
N THR A 87 -22.58 -11.90 -11.45
CA THR A 87 -22.34 -13.02 -10.53
C THR A 87 -23.07 -12.86 -9.21
N LEU A 88 -23.11 -11.65 -8.64
CA LEU A 88 -23.83 -11.42 -7.40
C LEU A 88 -25.34 -11.63 -7.58
N THR A 89 -25.93 -11.10 -8.66
CA THR A 89 -27.34 -11.33 -9.00
C THR A 89 -27.66 -12.81 -9.12
N PHE A 90 -26.83 -13.56 -9.87
CA PHE A 90 -26.97 -15.01 -10.01
C PHE A 90 -26.92 -15.75 -8.67
N LEU A 91 -26.00 -15.34 -7.78
CA LEU A 91 -25.84 -15.97 -6.48
C LEU A 91 -27.02 -15.69 -5.54
N LEU A 92 -27.61 -14.51 -5.63
CA LEU A 92 -28.77 -14.10 -4.84
C LEU A 92 -30.07 -14.73 -5.37
N ASP A 93 -30.20 -14.87 -6.69
CA ASP A 93 -31.35 -15.45 -7.37
C ASP A 93 -30.89 -16.32 -8.55
N GLN A 94 -30.87 -17.64 -8.37
CA GLN A 94 -30.41 -18.58 -9.40
C GLN A 94 -31.45 -18.80 -10.50
N GLU A 95 -32.70 -18.35 -10.30
CA GLU A 95 -33.79 -18.48 -11.26
C GLU A 95 -33.90 -17.27 -12.20
N CYS A 96 -33.04 -16.26 -12.03
CA CYS A 96 -33.05 -15.09 -12.88
C CYS A 96 -32.70 -15.41 -14.34
N GLU A 97 -33.32 -14.63 -15.23
CA GLU A 97 -33.21 -14.78 -16.68
C GLU A 97 -32.37 -13.63 -17.24
N TYR A 98 -31.50 -13.95 -18.19
CA TYR A 98 -30.53 -13.03 -18.78
C TYR A 98 -30.71 -12.89 -20.28
N GLY A 99 -30.40 -11.70 -20.81
CA GLY A 99 -30.50 -11.39 -22.24
C GLY A 99 -31.92 -11.35 -22.79
N GLU A 100 -32.04 -11.01 -24.07
CA GLU A 100 -33.34 -10.90 -24.77
C GLU A 100 -34.06 -12.25 -24.88
N GLU A 101 -33.30 -13.35 -24.95
CA GLU A 101 -33.81 -14.71 -25.04
C GLU A 101 -34.23 -15.31 -23.69
N LYS A 102 -34.10 -14.55 -22.59
CA LYS A 102 -34.44 -14.99 -21.22
C LYS A 102 -33.75 -16.30 -20.83
N MET A 103 -32.44 -16.36 -21.09
CA MET A 103 -31.64 -17.54 -20.80
C MET A 103 -31.39 -17.68 -19.29
N ARG A 104 -31.59 -18.89 -18.76
CA ARG A 104 -31.17 -19.24 -17.40
C ARG A 104 -29.77 -19.82 -17.42
N VAL A 105 -28.90 -19.30 -16.56
CA VAL A 105 -27.51 -19.76 -16.45
C VAL A 105 -27.43 -20.93 -15.49
N ILE A 106 -26.86 -22.05 -15.93
CA ILE A 106 -26.56 -23.20 -15.08
C ILE A 106 -25.05 -23.36 -14.99
N LEU A 107 -24.50 -23.25 -13.78
CA LEU A 107 -23.06 -23.44 -13.57
C LEU A 107 -22.70 -24.93 -13.63
N ASN A 108 -21.80 -25.28 -14.55
CA ASN A 108 -21.22 -26.63 -14.60
C ASN A 108 -20.17 -26.83 -13.47
N GLN A 109 -19.56 -28.02 -13.39
CA GLN A 109 -18.56 -28.31 -12.35
C GLN A 109 -17.33 -27.39 -12.42
N ASN A 110 -16.86 -27.04 -13.62
CA ASN A 110 -15.72 -26.16 -13.82
C ASN A 110 -16.04 -24.73 -13.39
N ASP A 111 -17.23 -24.23 -13.73
CA ASP A 111 -17.73 -22.93 -13.30
C ASP A 111 -17.78 -22.82 -11.77
N LYS A 112 -18.31 -23.86 -11.11
CA LYS A 112 -18.37 -23.92 -9.64
C LYS A 112 -16.98 -23.93 -9.01
N ALA A 113 -16.03 -24.68 -9.59
CA ALA A 113 -14.65 -24.73 -9.11
C ALA A 113 -13.92 -23.38 -9.30
N LEU A 114 -14.11 -22.72 -10.45
CA LEU A 114 -13.57 -21.38 -10.72
C LEU A 114 -14.13 -20.36 -9.74
N LEU A 115 -15.46 -20.35 -9.57
CA LEU A 115 -16.13 -19.42 -8.66
C LEU A 115 -15.65 -19.63 -7.22
N LYS A 116 -15.58 -20.88 -6.75
CA LYS A 116 -15.03 -21.19 -5.42
C LYS A 116 -13.61 -20.63 -5.26
N THR A 117 -12.74 -20.83 -6.26
CA THR A 117 -11.36 -20.32 -6.21
C THR A 117 -11.31 -18.80 -6.17
N ILE A 118 -12.21 -18.10 -6.89
CA ILE A 118 -12.33 -16.64 -6.83
C ILE A 118 -12.74 -16.18 -5.43
N ILE A 119 -13.70 -16.85 -4.79
CA ILE A 119 -14.13 -16.56 -3.42
C ILE A 119 -12.99 -16.83 -2.41
N ASP A 120 -12.23 -17.91 -2.59
CA ASP A 120 -11.08 -18.23 -1.74
C ASP A 120 -9.99 -17.15 -1.86
N ILE A 121 -9.73 -16.63 -3.06
CA ILE A 121 -8.82 -15.49 -3.26
C ILE A 121 -9.40 -14.21 -2.61
N GLY A 122 -10.70 -13.97 -2.72
CA GLY A 122 -11.38 -12.88 -2.03
C GLY A 122 -11.14 -12.90 -0.52
N SER A 123 -11.26 -14.09 0.09
CA SER A 123 -11.00 -14.27 1.52
C SER A 123 -9.54 -14.00 1.90
N LYS A 124 -8.57 -14.31 1.02
CA LYS A 124 -7.16 -13.93 1.21
C LYS A 124 -6.95 -12.41 1.14
N ILE A 125 -7.64 -11.73 0.24
CA ILE A 125 -7.61 -10.26 0.14
C ILE A 125 -8.19 -9.63 1.42
N GLU A 126 -9.33 -10.12 1.90
CA GLU A 126 -9.93 -9.65 3.15
C GLU A 126 -8.96 -9.83 4.34
N THR A 127 -8.37 -11.03 4.46
CA THR A 127 -7.39 -11.33 5.52
C THR A 127 -6.19 -10.39 5.44
N LEU A 128 -5.64 -10.19 4.24
CA LEU A 128 -4.53 -9.27 4.01
C LEU A 128 -4.88 -7.85 4.46
N ILE A 129 -6.06 -7.34 4.08
CA ILE A 129 -6.50 -5.99 4.47
C ILE A 129 -6.69 -5.90 5.97
N HIS A 130 -7.35 -6.87 6.59
CA HIS A 130 -7.55 -6.89 8.04
C HIS A 130 -6.21 -6.88 8.80
N GLU A 131 -5.32 -7.82 8.49
CA GLU A 131 -4.05 -8.02 9.21
C GLU A 131 -3.03 -6.91 8.95
N LYS A 132 -3.09 -6.25 7.80
CA LYS A 132 -2.09 -5.27 7.35
C LYS A 132 -2.64 -3.86 7.15
N SER A 133 -3.86 -3.59 7.61
CA SER A 133 -4.51 -2.26 7.57
C SER A 133 -3.65 -1.15 8.18
N TYR A 134 -2.83 -1.47 9.21
CA TYR A 134 -1.90 -0.50 9.80
C TYR A 134 -0.82 0.02 8.83
N LEU A 135 -0.57 -0.68 7.72
CA LEU A 135 0.39 -0.26 6.70
C LEU A 135 -0.17 0.80 5.74
N ILE A 136 -1.49 0.95 5.64
CA ILE A 136 -2.14 1.89 4.72
C ILE A 136 -2.59 3.21 5.37
N GLY A 137 -2.41 3.37 6.68
CA GLY A 137 -3.13 4.39 7.48
C GLY A 137 -3.08 5.84 7.00
N SER A 138 -2.05 6.26 6.26
CA SER A 138 -1.91 7.64 5.73
C SER A 138 -2.25 7.78 4.24
N ASP A 139 -2.66 6.69 3.58
CA ASP A 139 -2.83 6.65 2.13
C ASP A 139 -4.20 7.20 1.76
N ARG A 140 -4.26 8.53 1.61
CA ARG A 140 -5.49 9.33 1.41
C ARG A 140 -6.46 8.76 0.39
N GLU A 141 -5.95 8.23 -0.72
CA GLU A 141 -6.75 7.63 -1.79
C GLU A 141 -7.52 6.37 -1.35
N PHE A 142 -7.05 5.71 -0.29
CA PHE A 142 -7.58 4.47 0.26
C PHE A 142 -8.19 4.63 1.66
N VAL A 143 -8.02 5.78 2.32
CA VAL A 143 -8.41 5.97 3.73
C VAL A 143 -9.19 7.27 3.99
N ASP A 144 -8.83 8.40 3.39
CA ASP A 144 -9.29 9.71 3.90
C ASP A 144 -10.45 10.32 3.14
N ASN A 145 -10.52 10.20 1.80
CA ASN A 145 -11.63 10.69 0.98
C ASN A 145 -11.55 10.09 -0.44
N TYR A 146 -12.11 8.90 -0.65
CA TYR A 146 -12.18 8.34 -1.99
C TYR A 146 -13.12 9.20 -2.86
N GLN A 147 -12.61 9.64 -4.01
CA GLN A 147 -13.43 10.29 -5.03
C GLN A 147 -13.57 9.35 -6.22
N PRO A 148 -14.80 8.90 -6.54
CA PRO A 148 -15.03 8.06 -7.70
C PRO A 148 -14.61 8.76 -8.99
N SER A 149 -14.11 7.98 -9.94
CA SER A 149 -13.90 8.50 -11.29
C SER A 149 -15.23 8.94 -11.92
N GLU A 150 -15.19 9.87 -12.88
CA GLU A 150 -16.39 10.50 -13.47
C GLU A 150 -17.50 9.51 -13.84
N GLY A 151 -17.13 8.33 -14.36
CA GLY A 151 -18.08 7.30 -14.76
C GLY A 151 -18.91 6.69 -13.62
N TYR A 152 -18.53 6.89 -12.36
CA TYR A 152 -19.18 6.28 -11.19
C TYR A 152 -19.71 7.30 -10.18
N LYS A 153 -19.64 8.61 -10.47
CA LYS A 153 -20.15 9.66 -9.57
C LYS A 153 -21.65 9.56 -9.25
N HIS A 154 -22.40 8.86 -10.09
CA HIS A 154 -23.84 8.67 -9.94
C HIS A 154 -24.20 7.63 -8.86
N ILE A 155 -23.23 6.83 -8.40
CA ILE A 155 -23.44 5.86 -7.32
C ILE A 155 -23.32 6.60 -5.99
N PRO A 156 -24.29 6.45 -5.07
CA PRO A 156 -24.27 7.14 -3.78
C PRO A 156 -23.18 6.53 -2.88
N TYR A 157 -22.00 7.13 -2.90
CA TYR A 157 -20.95 6.82 -1.94
C TYR A 157 -21.05 7.81 -0.77
N ASP A 158 -21.22 7.29 0.45
CA ASP A 158 -21.05 8.10 1.65
C ASP A 158 -19.60 8.61 1.74
N LYS A 159 -19.41 9.79 2.35
CA LYS A 159 -18.11 10.45 2.46
C LYS A 159 -17.05 9.61 3.19
N ASP A 160 -17.48 8.64 3.99
CA ASP A 160 -16.62 7.78 4.80
C ASP A 160 -16.29 6.43 4.09
N LEU A 161 -16.83 6.20 2.88
CA LEU A 161 -16.53 5.00 2.10
C LEU A 161 -15.21 5.13 1.37
N THR A 162 -14.22 4.36 1.82
CA THR A 162 -12.93 4.26 1.19
C THR A 162 -12.91 3.19 0.09
N LEU A 163 -11.95 3.28 -0.81
CA LEU A 163 -11.76 2.29 -1.89
C LEU A 163 -11.55 0.85 -1.34
N ILE A 164 -10.88 0.74 -0.19
CA ILE A 164 -10.66 -0.53 0.51
C ILE A 164 -11.96 -1.03 1.16
N ASN A 165 -12.76 -0.15 1.76
CA ASN A 165 -14.05 -0.52 2.34
C ASN A 165 -15.02 -1.02 1.27
N LEU A 166 -15.03 -0.41 0.08
CA LEU A 166 -15.81 -0.87 -1.06
C LEU A 166 -15.37 -2.26 -1.52
N LEU A 167 -14.06 -2.48 -1.66
CA LEU A 167 -13.52 -3.79 -2.02
C LEU A 167 -13.91 -4.86 -1.01
N ILE A 168 -13.70 -4.62 0.29
CA ILE A 168 -14.08 -5.58 1.34
C ILE A 168 -15.58 -5.84 1.30
N SER A 169 -16.41 -4.80 1.24
CA SER A 169 -17.86 -4.93 1.23
C SER A 169 -18.33 -5.80 0.06
N HIS A 170 -17.75 -5.61 -1.12
CA HIS A 170 -18.02 -6.46 -2.27
C HIS A 170 -17.60 -7.92 -2.03
N LEU A 171 -16.38 -8.16 -1.55
CA LEU A 171 -15.83 -9.51 -1.30
C LEU A 171 -16.64 -10.28 -0.24
N VAL A 172 -17.01 -9.60 0.85
CA VAL A 172 -17.85 -10.17 1.90
C VAL A 172 -19.23 -10.51 1.34
N THR A 173 -19.86 -9.57 0.63
CA THR A 173 -21.21 -9.76 0.07
C THR A 173 -21.26 -10.93 -0.90
N ILE A 174 -20.29 -11.03 -1.83
CA ILE A 174 -20.25 -12.13 -2.80
C ILE A 174 -19.97 -13.47 -2.12
N ARG A 175 -19.13 -13.51 -1.07
CA ARG A 175 -18.90 -14.72 -0.27
C ARG A 175 -20.17 -15.16 0.47
N MET A 176 -20.86 -14.24 1.14
CA MET A 176 -22.11 -14.54 1.84
C MET A 176 -23.16 -15.10 0.88
N ALA A 177 -23.30 -14.51 -0.31
CA ALA A 177 -24.21 -14.99 -1.35
C ALA A 177 -23.80 -16.39 -1.85
N PHE A 178 -22.50 -16.60 -2.10
CA PHE A 178 -21.95 -17.91 -2.49
C PHE A 178 -22.22 -19.00 -1.44
N ASN A 179 -22.07 -18.67 -0.16
CA ASN A 179 -22.35 -19.56 0.97
C ASN A 179 -23.85 -19.74 1.26
N CYS A 180 -24.74 -19.11 0.48
CA CYS A 180 -26.19 -19.10 0.71
C CYS A 180 -26.61 -18.47 2.05
N GLU A 181 -25.78 -17.63 2.66
CA GLU A 181 -26.08 -16.89 3.90
C GLU A 181 -27.04 -15.72 3.64
N ILE A 182 -27.02 -15.18 2.42
CA ILE A 182 -27.98 -14.19 1.91
C ILE A 182 -28.58 -14.68 0.59
N LYS A 183 -29.87 -14.37 0.35
CA LYS A 183 -30.62 -14.73 -0.87
C LYS A 183 -31.69 -13.68 -1.18
N GLY A 184 -32.05 -13.56 -2.46
CA GLY A 184 -33.04 -12.61 -2.97
C GLY A 184 -32.63 -11.15 -2.77
N GLN A 185 -33.62 -10.25 -2.82
CA GLN A 185 -33.45 -8.81 -2.60
C GLN A 185 -32.33 -8.18 -3.44
N VAL A 186 -32.22 -8.60 -4.72
CA VAL A 186 -31.16 -8.18 -5.65
C VAL A 186 -31.00 -6.66 -5.67
N ASP A 187 -32.10 -5.92 -5.68
CA ASP A 187 -32.14 -4.45 -5.70
C ASP A 187 -31.36 -3.80 -4.54
N LYS A 188 -31.26 -4.46 -3.38
CA LYS A 188 -30.48 -3.93 -2.25
C LYS A 188 -28.98 -3.98 -2.46
N PHE A 189 -28.52 -4.83 -3.37
CA PHE A 189 -27.12 -5.13 -3.59
C PHE A 189 -26.56 -4.52 -4.88
N GLU A 190 -27.37 -3.81 -5.68
CA GLU A 190 -26.94 -3.21 -6.95
C GLU A 190 -25.73 -2.27 -6.80
N GLY A 191 -25.61 -1.55 -5.68
CA GLY A 191 -24.50 -0.64 -5.39
C GLY A 191 -23.20 -1.33 -4.95
N PHE A 192 -23.23 -2.63 -4.60
CA PHE A 192 -22.07 -3.36 -4.05
C PHE A 192 -21.24 -3.99 -5.17
N VAL A 193 -20.75 -3.13 -6.06
CA VAL A 193 -19.95 -3.52 -7.23
C VAL A 193 -18.47 -3.54 -6.87
N PHE A 194 -17.72 -4.43 -7.51
CA PHE A 194 -16.26 -4.44 -7.43
C PHE A 194 -15.70 -3.07 -7.90
N PRO A 195 -14.86 -2.39 -7.10
CA PRO A 195 -14.33 -1.09 -7.47
C PRO A 195 -13.32 -1.22 -8.63
N ASN A 196 -13.67 -0.72 -9.81
CA ASN A 196 -12.89 -0.94 -11.03
C ASN A 196 -11.50 -0.28 -11.01
N GLU A 197 -11.40 0.86 -10.33
CA GLU A 197 -10.17 1.64 -10.14
C GLU A 197 -9.19 1.06 -9.11
N ILE A 198 -9.56 0.05 -8.32
CA ILE A 198 -8.63 -0.52 -7.32
C ILE A 198 -7.32 -0.97 -7.96
N ASN A 199 -7.39 -1.64 -9.12
CA ASN A 199 -6.19 -2.17 -9.78
C ASN A 199 -5.25 -1.05 -10.24
N SER A 200 -5.79 0.02 -10.83
CA SER A 200 -4.97 1.15 -11.29
C SER A 200 -4.37 1.89 -10.11
N LYS A 201 -5.15 2.16 -9.06
CA LYS A 201 -4.69 2.83 -7.84
C LYS A 201 -3.60 2.06 -7.11
N ILE A 202 -3.73 0.74 -6.99
CA ILE A 202 -2.69 -0.11 -6.40
C ILE A 202 -1.40 -0.06 -7.22
N ASN A 203 -1.48 -0.11 -8.56
CA ASN A 203 -0.30 -0.02 -9.41
C ASN A 203 0.39 1.35 -9.30
N SER A 204 -0.37 2.45 -9.35
CA SER A 204 0.16 3.80 -9.16
C SER A 204 0.84 3.95 -7.80
N LYS A 205 0.27 3.36 -6.76
CA LYS A 205 0.87 3.42 -5.42
C LYS A 205 2.15 2.59 -5.31
N ILE A 206 2.22 1.43 -5.96
CA ILE A 206 3.45 0.64 -6.07
C ILE A 206 4.55 1.47 -6.72
N GLU A 207 4.25 2.10 -7.86
CA GLU A 207 5.19 2.94 -8.59
C GLU A 207 5.67 4.14 -7.74
N GLU A 208 4.76 4.81 -7.03
CA GLU A 208 5.09 5.90 -6.10
C GLU A 208 6.07 5.43 -5.00
N LEU A 209 5.81 4.26 -4.40
CA LEU A 209 6.66 3.69 -3.36
C LEU A 209 8.03 3.29 -3.90
N GLU A 210 8.09 2.61 -5.05
CA GLU A 210 9.34 2.22 -5.71
C GLU A 210 10.21 3.44 -6.05
N ASN A 211 9.61 4.50 -6.62
CA ASN A 211 10.31 5.75 -6.91
C ASN A 211 10.85 6.42 -5.64
N THR A 212 10.07 6.40 -4.56
CA THR A 212 10.49 6.96 -3.26
C THR A 212 11.65 6.17 -2.65
N LEU A 213 11.62 4.83 -2.76
CA LEU A 213 12.70 3.95 -2.31
C LEU A 213 14.02 4.24 -3.05
N ILE A 214 13.97 4.39 -4.38
CA ILE A 214 15.15 4.75 -5.21
C ILE A 214 15.71 6.11 -4.79
N SER A 215 14.83 7.08 -4.49
CA SER A 215 15.25 8.39 -3.99
C SER A 215 15.98 8.30 -2.65
N TYR A 216 15.50 7.47 -1.73
CA TYR A 216 16.16 7.25 -0.44
C TYR A 216 17.49 6.53 -0.58
N GLU A 217 17.59 5.52 -1.45
CA GLU A 217 18.84 4.84 -1.74
C GLU A 217 19.91 5.80 -2.26
N SER A 218 19.54 6.66 -3.22
CA SER A 218 20.42 7.70 -3.75
C SER A 218 20.90 8.67 -2.66
N LYS A 219 20.00 9.12 -1.77
CA LYS A 219 20.36 10.00 -0.64
C LYS A 219 21.29 9.31 0.35
N ILE A 220 21.06 8.04 0.66
CA ILE A 220 21.91 7.24 1.55
C ILE A 220 23.32 7.10 0.97
N LEU A 221 23.45 6.81 -0.34
CA LEU A 221 24.75 6.72 -1.02
C LEU A 221 25.52 8.04 -0.97
N ASN A 222 24.84 9.17 -1.19
CA ASN A 222 25.44 10.50 -1.12
C ASN A 222 25.92 10.88 0.29
N LEU A 223 25.38 10.27 1.34
CA LEU A 223 25.85 10.47 2.72
C LEU A 223 27.09 9.64 3.05
N ILE A 224 27.37 8.58 2.27
CA ILE A 224 28.55 7.71 2.40
C ILE A 224 29.76 8.33 1.69
N SER A 225 29.54 9.00 0.55
CA SER A 225 30.56 9.79 -0.15
C SER A 225 30.97 11.07 0.60
#